data_AF-A0A8D5JSG5-F1
#
_entry.id   AF-A0A8D5JSG5-F1
#
_cell.length_a   1.000
_cell.length_b   1.000
_cell.length_c   1.000
_cell.angle_alpha   90.00
_cell.angle_beta   90.00
_cell.angle_gamma   90.00
#
_symmetry.space_group_name_H-M   'P 1'
#
loop_
_entity.id
_entity.type
_entity.pdbx_description
1 polymer ?
#
loop_
_entity_poly.entity_id
_entity_poly.type
_entity_poly.pdbx_seq_one_letter_code
_entity_poly.pdbx_strand_id
1 'polypeptide(L)' 'MDEYALQIENLAKEYKVSGGMFRSRKTLKAVNGVSLAIPKGSILGLVGNPAVVKRLLPR' A
#
# COMPACT_ATOMS: atom_id res chain seq x y z
N MET A 1 -23.89 18.20 5.16
CA MET A 1 -22.95 17.19 5.71
C MET A 1 -22.47 16.39 4.53
N ASP A 2 -21.17 16.42 4.26
CA ASP A 2 -20.60 15.63 3.18
C ASP A 2 -20.70 14.15 3.53
N GLU A 3 -21.51 13.41 2.79
CA GLU A 3 -21.64 11.96 2.96
C GLU A 3 -20.52 11.28 2.17
N TYR A 4 -19.50 10.79 2.88
CA TYR A 4 -18.41 10.03 2.27
C TYR A 4 -18.77 8.55 2.19
N ALA A 5 -18.52 7.94 1.03
CA ALA A 5 -18.57 6.49 0.88
C ALA A 5 -17.32 5.80 1.46
N LEU A 6 -16.18 6.51 1.51
CA LEU A 6 -14.94 6.02 2.10
C LEU A 6 -14.15 7.20 2.68
N GLN A 7 -13.64 7.05 3.89
CA GLN A 7 -12.70 7.99 4.50
C GLN A 7 -11.53 7.20 5.08
N ILE A 8 -10.32 7.59 4.71
CA ILE A 8 -9.07 6.98 5.14
C ILE A 8 -8.18 8.11 5.67
N GLU A 9 -7.60 7.88 6.83
CA GLU A 9 -6.68 8.81 7.47
C GLU A 9 -5.36 8.11 7.77
N ASN A 10 -4.27 8.70 7.29
CA ASN A 10 -2.89 8.29 7.56
C ASN A 10 -2.61 6.79 7.33
N LEU A 11 -3.18 6.19 6.29
CA LEU A 11 -2.96 4.79 5.97
C LEU A 11 -1.49 4.55 5.67
N ALA A 12 -0.85 3.74 6.51
CA ALA A 12 0.51 3.29 6.33
C ALA A 12 0.54 1.76 6.36
N LYS A 13 1.32 1.17 5.45
CA LYS A 13 1.53 -0.27 5.39
C LYS A 13 2.98 -0.57 5.07
N GLU A 14 3.61 -1.33 5.95
CA GLU A 14 4.99 -1.77 5.81
C GLU A 14 5.09 -3.30 5.79
N TYR A 15 6.04 -3.82 5.02
CA TYR A 15 6.38 -5.24 4.95
C TYR A 15 7.85 -5.42 5.29
N LYS A 16 8.15 -6.39 6.16
CA LYS A 16 9.53 -6.84 6.38
C LYS A 16 9.88 -7.85 5.31
N VAL A 17 10.76 -7.47 4.38
CA VAL A 17 11.23 -8.34 3.30
C VAL A 17 12.59 -8.94 3.65
N SER A 18 12.72 -10.25 3.43
CA SER A 18 14.00 -10.95 3.56
C SER A 18 15.00 -10.44 2.53
N GLY A 19 16.24 -10.18 2.95
CA GLY A 19 17.34 -9.80 2.05
C GLY A 19 17.99 -10.99 1.33
N GLY A 20 17.63 -12.22 1.66
CA GLY A 20 18.33 -13.46 1.26
C GLY A 20 19.26 -14.01 2.34
N MET A 21 19.93 -15.13 2.06
CA MET A 21 20.90 -15.74 2.98
C MET A 21 22.08 -14.77 3.18
N PHE A 22 22.42 -14.47 4.44
CA PHE A 22 23.44 -13.49 4.87
C PHE A 22 23.09 -11.99 4.77
N ARG A 23 21.87 -11.59 4.41
CA ARG A 23 21.49 -10.16 4.35
C ARG A 23 20.41 -9.78 5.35
N SER A 24 20.53 -8.58 5.93
CA SER A 24 19.56 -8.05 6.88
C SER A 24 18.17 -7.87 6.25
N ARG A 25 17.13 -8.07 7.07
CA ARG A 25 15.75 -7.77 6.67
C ARG A 25 15.62 -6.28 6.35
N LYS A 26 14.97 -5.96 5.24
CA LYS A 26 14.63 -4.58 4.87
C LYS A 26 13.15 -4.32 5.15
N THR A 27 12.84 -3.06 5.44
CA THR A 27 11.45 -2.59 5.55
C THR A 27 11.05 -1.97 4.22
N LEU A 28 10.00 -2.51 3.60
CA LEU A 28 9.37 -1.97 2.40
C LEU A 28 8.08 -1.25 2.80
N LYS A 29 8.00 0.05 2.54
CA LYS A 29 6.77 0.82 2.71
C LYS A 29 5.91 0.65 1.46
N ALA A 30 4.79 -0.05 1.58
CA ALA A 30 3.82 -0.24 0.50
C ALA A 30 2.80 0.90 0.41
N VAL A 31 2.42 1.46 1.57
CA VAL A 31 1.63 2.69 1.66
C VAL A 31 2.28 3.58 2.70
N ASN A 32 2.46 4.86 2.41
CA ASN A 32 3.22 5.78 3.24
C ASN A 32 2.37 6.98 3.70
N GLY A 33 1.44 6.75 4.63
CA GLY A 33 0.67 7.81 5.28
C GLY A 33 -0.31 8.51 4.36
N VAL A 34 -1.12 7.74 3.61
CA VAL A 34 -2.09 8.30 2.66
C VAL A 34 -3.42 8.57 3.37
N SER A 35 -3.93 9.78 3.21
CA SER A 35 -5.29 10.17 3.62
C SER A 35 -6.13 10.46 2.37
N LEU A 36 -7.33 9.90 2.29
CA LEU A 36 -8.25 10.12 1.17
C LEU A 36 -9.71 10.03 1.63
N ALA A 37 -10.56 10.88 1.07
CA ALA A 37 -11.99 10.86 1.27
C ALA A 37 -12.69 10.77 -0.08
N ILE A 38 -13.59 9.80 -0.25
CA ILE A 38 -14.36 9.55 -1.46
C ILE A 38 -15.80 9.93 -1.18
N PRO A 39 -16.31 11.03 -1.77
CA PRO A 39 -17.72 11.39 -1.67
C PRO A 39 -18.62 10.30 -2.24
N LYS A 40 -19.78 10.09 -1.64
CA LYS A 40 -20.76 9.14 -2.16
C LYS A 40 -21.22 9.56 -3.57
N GLY A 41 -21.32 8.59 -4.46
CA GLY A 41 -21.68 8.81 -5.87
C GLY A 41 -20.54 9.29 -6.78
N SER A 42 -19.33 9.45 -6.26
CA SER A 42 -18.15 9.76 -7.07
C SER A 42 -17.42 8.49 -7.57
N ILE A 43 -16.57 8.67 -8.59
CA ILE A 43 -15.72 7.60 -9.15
C ILE A 43 -14.26 7.96 -8.85
N LEU A 44 -13.54 7.04 -8.20
CA LEU A 44 -12.09 7.15 -7.98
C LEU A 44 -11.35 6.22 -8.95
N GLY A 45 -10.46 6.77 -9.77
CA GLY A 45 -9.51 6.01 -10.58
C GLY A 45 -8.16 5.89 -9.88
N LEU A 46 -7.71 4.66 -9.57
CA LEU A 46 -6.37 4.40 -9.05
C LEU A 46 -5.43 4.08 -10.21
N VAL A 47 -4.42 4.93 -10.44
CA VAL A 47 -3.44 4.76 -11.49
C VAL A 47 -2.05 4.60 -10.88
N GLY A 48 -1.27 3.65 -11.38
CA GLY A 48 0.10 3.42 -10.95
C GLY A 48 0.86 2.55 -11.95
N ASN A 49 2.18 2.58 -11.86
CA ASN A 49 3.03 1.67 -12.64
C ASN A 49 2.90 0.25 -12.05
N PRO A 50 2.69 -0.81 -12.85
CA PRO A 50 2.62 -2.17 -12.32
C PRO A 50 3.88 -2.50 -11.53
N ALA A 51 3.71 -2.81 -10.24
CA ALA A 51 4.80 -3.27 -9.40
C ALA A 51 5.10 -4.74 -9.73
N VAL A 52 6.30 -5.05 -10.22
CA VAL A 52 6.79 -6.44 -10.32
C VAL A 52 7.02 -6.97 -8.90
N VAL A 53 6.13 -7.86 -8.45
CA VAL A 53 6.27 -8.56 -7.17
C VAL A 53 7.07 -9.83 -7.40
N LYS A 54 8.34 -9.85 -6.98
CA LYS A 54 9.16 -11.07 -7.00
C LYS A 54 8.90 -11.89 -5.73
N ARG A 55 8.06 -12.93 -5.84
CA ARG A 55 7.81 -13.87 -4.74
C ARG A 55 8.89 -14.96 -4.74
N LEU A 56 9.82 -14.88 -3.79
CA LEU A 56 10.71 -16.00 -3.48
C LEU A 56 9.94 -16.97 -2.57
N LEU A 57 9.49 -18.09 -3.14
CA LEU A 57 9.01 -19.23 -2.36
C LEU A 57 10.23 -19.96 -1.77
N PRO A 58 10.39 -20.04 -0.44
CA PRO A 58 11.20 -21.11 0.13
C PRO A 58 10.45 -22.42 -0.10
N ARG A 59 11.05 -23.31 -0.88
CA ARG A 59 10.82 -24.75 -0.70
C ARG A 59 11.72 -25.21 0.45
#